data_AF-A0A5Q4C1Y1-F1
#
_entry.id   AF-A0A5Q4C1Y1-F1
#
_cell.length_a   1.000
_cell.length_b   1.000
_cell.length_c   1.000
_cell.angle_alpha   90.00
_cell.angle_beta   90.00
_cell.angle_gamma   90.00
#
_symmetry.space_group_name_H-M   'P 1'
#
loop_
_entity.id
_entity.type
_entity.pdbx_description
1 polymer ?
#
loop_
_entity_poly.entity_id
_entity_poly.type
_entity_poly.pdbx_seq_one_letter_code
_entity_poly.pdbx_strand_id
1 'polypeptide(L)'
;MIAQWLSNFHPVRVRGLVTLNVSYVAPSGHFDLDEANAQTQEDVRRRHLWHFFAADDAVEIMNRNLESVYAAVFSEAETWVDTFCSPGGMRRLVSEGRTQPTQPFATAEHKADFMGRFSKAGDGGFAAPNCSYKATRTGVQAEADRKIDEEAKTVRVPVLYCGGTRDFVCRPELLQSGIDAGLLSA
;
A
#
# COMPACT_ATOMS: atom_id res chain seq x y z
N MET A 1 -5.17 3.10 4.30
CA MET A 1 -4.43 3.95 5.25
C MET A 1 -5.30 5.09 5.77
N ILE A 2 -5.51 6.21 5.04
CA ILE A 2 -6.20 7.44 5.50
C ILE A 2 -7.41 7.26 6.46
N ALA A 3 -8.35 6.37 6.15
CA ALA A 3 -9.55 6.16 6.99
C ALA A 3 -9.23 5.71 8.42
N GLN A 4 -8.19 4.90 8.61
CA GLN A 4 -7.75 4.42 9.92
C GLN A 4 -7.24 5.61 10.76
N TRP A 5 -6.35 6.42 10.21
CA TRP A 5 -5.86 7.63 10.88
C TRP A 5 -6.96 8.63 11.20
N LEU A 6 -7.94 8.82 10.32
CA LEU A 6 -9.11 9.64 10.62
C LEU A 6 -9.85 9.13 11.87
N SER A 7 -10.00 7.82 12.02
CA SER A 7 -10.62 7.21 13.19
C SER A 7 -9.81 7.40 14.47
N ASN A 8 -8.48 7.42 14.39
CA ASN A 8 -7.62 7.62 15.55
C ASN A 8 -7.52 9.10 15.96
N PHE A 9 -7.42 10.03 15.02
CA PHE A 9 -7.37 11.46 15.33
C PHE A 9 -8.72 12.02 15.77
N HIS A 10 -9.81 11.46 15.24
CA HIS A 10 -11.16 11.98 15.46
C HIS A 10 -12.16 10.86 15.80
N PRO A 11 -11.93 10.08 16.87
CA PRO A 11 -12.73 8.90 17.20
C PRO A 11 -14.21 9.22 17.44
N VAL A 12 -14.52 10.42 17.95
CA VAL A 12 -15.90 10.88 18.16
C VAL A 12 -16.68 11.18 16.88
N ARG A 13 -15.99 11.34 15.75
CA ARG A 13 -16.59 11.64 14.44
C ARG A 13 -16.82 10.41 13.58
N VAL A 14 -16.19 9.29 13.93
CA VAL A 14 -16.28 8.04 13.17
C VAL A 14 -17.26 7.11 13.88
N ARG A 15 -18.16 6.49 13.13
CA ARG A 15 -19.18 5.55 13.65
C ARG A 15 -18.98 4.11 13.21
N GLY A 16 -18.05 3.88 12.28
CA GLY A 16 -17.63 2.58 11.81
C GLY A 16 -16.39 2.74 10.94
N LEU A 17 -15.57 1.70 10.87
CA LEU A 17 -14.34 1.68 10.07
C LEU A 17 -14.42 0.53 9.07
N VAL A 18 -14.34 0.85 7.78
CA VAL A 18 -14.19 -0.15 6.73
C VAL A 18 -12.78 -0.08 6.18
N THR A 19 -12.09 -1.20 6.18
CA THR A 19 -10.75 -1.33 5.62
C THR A 19 -10.77 -2.31 4.46
N LEU A 20 -10.22 -1.87 3.34
CA LEU A 20 -10.05 -2.67 2.13
C LEU A 20 -8.56 -2.96 1.95
N ASN A 21 -8.24 -4.23 1.73
CA ASN A 21 -6.91 -4.77 1.53
C ASN A 21 -5.94 -4.63 2.72
N VAL A 22 -5.68 -3.40 3.17
CA VAL A 22 -4.80 -3.12 4.32
C VAL A 22 -5.62 -3.25 5.60
N SER A 23 -5.31 -4.23 6.44
CA SER A 23 -5.89 -4.38 7.78
C SER A 23 -5.58 -3.18 8.69
N TYR A 24 -6.18 -3.13 9.88
CA TYR A 24 -5.87 -2.07 10.83
C TYR A 24 -4.39 -2.09 11.23
N VAL A 25 -3.72 -0.94 11.15
CA VAL A 25 -2.34 -0.73 11.57
C VAL A 25 -2.36 0.36 12.64
N ALA A 26 -1.96 -0.01 13.86
CA ALA A 26 -1.92 0.92 14.97
C ALA A 26 -0.85 2.00 14.74
N PRO A 27 -1.12 3.27 15.08
CA PRO A 27 -0.09 4.32 15.08
C PRO A 27 1.07 3.99 16.04
N SER A 28 2.30 3.94 15.53
CA SER A 28 3.50 3.54 16.30
C SER A 28 4.45 4.69 16.61
N GLY A 29 4.36 5.83 15.91
CA GLY A 29 5.28 6.96 16.07
C GLY A 29 6.72 6.69 15.60
N HIS A 30 6.97 5.52 15.00
CA HIS A 30 8.25 5.09 14.42
C HIS A 30 7.98 4.19 13.21
N PHE A 31 8.73 4.40 12.14
CA PHE A 31 8.72 3.53 10.97
C PHE A 31 10.11 3.52 10.34
N ASP A 32 10.71 2.33 10.25
CA ASP A 32 11.91 2.08 9.48
C ASP A 32 11.61 0.94 8.50
N LEU A 33 11.80 1.21 7.21
CA LEU A 33 11.46 0.24 6.16
C LEU A 33 12.42 -0.95 6.14
N ASP A 34 13.70 -0.72 6.43
CA ASP A 34 14.73 -1.76 6.43
C ASP A 34 14.55 -2.66 7.64
N GLU A 35 14.29 -2.08 8.82
CA GLU A 35 13.91 -2.80 10.04
C GLU A 35 12.64 -3.63 9.81
N ALA A 36 11.59 -3.01 9.25
CA ALA A 36 10.32 -3.68 8.98
C ALA A 36 10.43 -4.82 7.96
N ASN A 37 11.40 -4.76 7.04
CA ASN A 37 11.70 -5.83 6.09
C ASN A 37 12.59 -6.92 6.72
N ALA A 38 13.54 -6.55 7.59
CA ALA A 38 14.42 -7.50 8.29
C ALA A 38 13.67 -8.38 9.31
N GLN A 39 12.61 -7.82 9.93
CA GLN A 39 11.77 -8.53 10.89
C GLN A 39 10.71 -9.44 10.24
N THR A 40 10.47 -9.29 8.94
CA THR A 40 9.57 -10.18 8.19
C THR A 40 10.28 -11.43 7.70
N GLN A 41 9.73 -12.62 8.02
CA GLN A 41 10.23 -13.91 7.53
C GLN A 41 10.29 -13.95 5.98
N GLU A 42 11.11 -14.84 5.41
CA GLU A 42 11.36 -14.88 3.96
C GLU A 42 10.10 -15.03 3.10
N ASP A 43 9.07 -15.73 3.60
CA ASP A 43 7.78 -15.94 2.91
C ASP A 43 6.83 -14.71 2.99
N VAL A 44 7.33 -13.61 3.59
CA VAL A 44 6.58 -12.45 4.08
C VAL A 44 7.33 -11.14 3.75
N ARG A 45 8.20 -11.14 2.72
CA ARG A 45 8.96 -9.97 2.21
C ARG A 45 8.05 -8.89 1.57
N ARG A 46 7.10 -8.37 2.35
CA ARG A 46 5.85 -7.72 1.91
C ARG A 46 6.00 -6.23 1.58
N ARG A 47 7.12 -5.57 1.91
CA ARG A 47 7.25 -4.10 1.77
C ARG A 47 8.35 -3.67 0.80
N HIS A 48 8.94 -4.56 0.00
CA HIS A 48 10.02 -4.16 -0.91
C HIS A 48 9.60 -3.15 -1.99
N LEU A 49 8.33 -3.17 -2.42
CA LEU A 49 7.78 -2.15 -3.33
C LEU A 49 8.00 -0.71 -2.81
N TRP A 50 8.05 -0.51 -1.48
CA TRP A 50 8.20 0.81 -0.86
C TRP A 50 9.56 1.43 -1.17
N HIS A 51 10.63 0.64 -1.37
CA HIS A 51 11.93 1.18 -1.77
C HIS A 51 11.86 1.88 -3.11
N PHE A 52 11.08 1.32 -4.04
CA PHE A 52 10.86 1.94 -5.34
C PHE A 52 9.88 3.10 -5.23
N PHE A 53 8.68 2.90 -4.67
CA PHE A 53 7.64 3.94 -4.69
C PHE A 53 8.01 5.19 -3.89
N ALA A 54 8.83 5.06 -2.85
CA ALA A 54 9.32 6.20 -2.10
C ALA A 54 10.63 6.80 -2.64
N ALA A 55 11.23 6.24 -3.70
CA ALA A 55 12.43 6.81 -4.31
C ALA A 55 12.13 8.12 -5.06
N ASP A 56 13.14 8.99 -5.15
CA ASP A 56 12.99 10.32 -5.77
C ASP A 56 12.70 10.24 -7.27
N ASP A 57 13.34 9.29 -7.95
CA ASP A 57 13.21 9.07 -9.40
C ASP A 57 12.03 8.16 -9.79
N ALA A 58 11.31 7.60 -8.82
CA ALA A 58 10.27 6.61 -9.05
C ALA A 58 9.13 7.15 -9.93
N VAL A 59 8.72 8.38 -9.66
CA VAL A 59 7.62 9.06 -10.38
C VAL A 59 7.99 9.23 -11.86
N GLU A 60 9.24 9.63 -12.14
CA GLU A 60 9.71 9.77 -13.51
C GLU A 60 9.70 8.42 -14.24
N ILE A 61 10.28 7.39 -13.60
CA ILE A 61 10.37 6.04 -14.16
C ILE A 61 8.98 5.45 -14.45
N MET A 62 8.05 5.55 -13.51
CA MET A 62 6.68 5.02 -13.66
C MET A 62 5.88 5.77 -14.71
N ASN A 63 5.97 7.11 -14.74
CA ASN A 63 5.26 7.90 -15.75
C ASN A 63 5.81 7.63 -17.16
N ARG A 64 7.11 7.32 -17.30
CA ARG A 64 7.72 6.94 -18.59
C ARG A 64 7.30 5.55 -19.05
N ASN A 65 7.12 4.62 -18.11
CA ASN A 65 6.82 3.21 -18.39
C ASN A 65 5.43 2.82 -17.84
N LEU A 66 4.40 3.61 -18.17
CA LEU A 66 3.06 3.47 -17.61
C LEU A 66 2.43 2.09 -17.90
N GLU A 67 2.70 1.55 -19.09
CA GLU A 67 2.25 0.20 -19.46
C GLU A 67 2.82 -0.89 -18.55
N SER A 68 4.08 -0.76 -18.14
CA SER A 68 4.71 -1.67 -17.21
C SER A 68 4.07 -1.61 -15.84
N VAL A 69 3.70 -0.42 -15.37
CA VAL A 69 2.98 -0.26 -14.10
C VAL A 69 1.61 -0.92 -14.16
N TYR A 70 0.85 -0.69 -15.24
CA TYR A 70 -0.44 -1.35 -15.46
C TYR A 70 -0.29 -2.88 -15.48
N ALA A 71 0.68 -3.39 -16.23
CA ALA A 71 0.92 -4.82 -16.35
C ALA A 71 1.31 -5.45 -15.00
N ALA A 72 2.09 -4.78 -14.17
CA ALA A 72 2.45 -5.27 -12.84
C ALA A 72 1.27 -5.28 -11.87
N VAL A 73 0.41 -4.26 -11.89
CA VAL A 73 -0.72 -4.14 -10.95
C VAL A 73 -1.87 -5.08 -11.32
N PHE A 74 -2.12 -5.30 -12.60
CA PHE A 74 -3.28 -6.06 -13.09
C PHE A 74 -2.94 -7.46 -13.61
N SER A 75 -1.77 -7.99 -13.29
CA SER A 75 -1.35 -9.36 -13.61
C SER A 75 -1.92 -10.41 -12.64
N GLU A 76 -1.58 -11.68 -12.89
CA GLU A 76 -1.74 -12.74 -11.90
C GLU A 76 -1.03 -12.39 -10.59
N ALA A 77 -1.74 -12.58 -9.47
CA ALA A 77 -1.28 -12.13 -8.15
C ALA A 77 0.03 -12.81 -7.73
N GLU A 78 0.25 -14.04 -8.18
CA GLU A 78 1.46 -14.82 -7.93
C GLU A 78 2.72 -14.11 -8.46
N THR A 79 2.58 -13.30 -9.51
CA THR A 79 3.69 -12.49 -10.04
C THR A 79 4.12 -11.36 -9.10
N TRP A 80 3.31 -11.05 -8.07
CA TRP A 80 3.64 -10.07 -7.05
C TRP A 80 4.79 -10.50 -6.16
N VAL A 81 5.01 -11.82 -6.03
CA VAL A 81 6.17 -12.37 -5.32
C VAL A 81 7.47 -11.84 -5.90
N ASP A 82 7.61 -11.87 -7.22
CA ASP A 82 8.83 -11.43 -7.94
C ASP A 82 8.90 -9.92 -8.16
N THR A 83 7.79 -9.20 -7.99
CA THR A 83 7.69 -7.76 -8.27
C THR A 83 7.56 -6.95 -7.00
N PHE A 84 6.39 -6.91 -6.38
CA PHE A 84 6.11 -6.12 -5.19
C PHE A 84 6.83 -6.63 -3.93
N CYS A 85 7.00 -7.95 -3.83
CA CYS A 85 7.53 -8.63 -2.64
C CYS A 85 9.01 -9.04 -2.77
N SER A 86 9.69 -8.62 -3.84
CA SER A 86 11.10 -8.93 -4.07
C SER A 86 11.96 -7.66 -4.08
N PRO A 87 13.18 -7.69 -3.49
CA PRO A 87 14.09 -6.56 -3.53
C PRO A 87 14.33 -6.05 -4.94
N GLY A 88 13.90 -4.81 -5.21
CA GLY A 88 14.07 -4.16 -6.52
C GLY A 88 13.22 -4.74 -7.66
N GLY A 89 12.35 -5.72 -7.41
CA GLY A 89 11.55 -6.40 -8.43
C GLY A 89 10.69 -5.45 -9.25
N MET A 90 9.85 -4.66 -8.57
CA MET A 90 9.01 -3.64 -9.20
C MET A 90 9.83 -2.59 -9.97
N ARG A 91 10.95 -2.12 -9.39
CA ARG A 91 11.82 -1.15 -10.06
C ARG A 91 12.41 -1.71 -11.34
N ARG A 92 12.88 -2.96 -11.33
CA ARG A 92 13.44 -3.65 -12.48
C ARG A 92 12.41 -3.75 -13.60
N LEU A 93 11.24 -4.32 -13.29
CA LEU A 93 10.17 -4.51 -14.26
C LEU A 93 9.76 -3.20 -14.95
N VAL A 94 9.52 -2.15 -14.15
CA VAL A 94 9.09 -0.84 -14.69
C VAL A 94 10.23 -0.13 -15.43
N SER A 95 11.46 -0.15 -14.91
CA SER A 95 12.58 0.56 -15.55
C SER A 95 12.97 -0.05 -16.89
N GLU A 96 12.84 -1.37 -17.02
CA GLU A 96 13.10 -2.13 -18.26
C GLU A 96 11.95 -2.02 -19.28
N GLY A 97 10.83 -1.36 -18.95
CA GLY A 97 9.67 -1.28 -19.84
C GLY A 97 9.00 -2.64 -20.07
N ARG A 98 9.22 -3.62 -19.19
CA ARG A 98 8.68 -4.97 -19.33
C ARG A 98 7.17 -4.97 -19.05
N THR A 99 6.48 -5.86 -19.75
CA THR A 99 5.06 -6.12 -19.56
C THR A 99 4.84 -7.61 -19.35
N GLN A 100 3.63 -7.97 -18.94
CA GLN A 100 3.21 -9.34 -18.67
C GLN A 100 1.70 -9.47 -18.90
N PRO A 101 1.18 -10.70 -19.08
CA PRO A 101 -0.25 -10.93 -19.21
C PRO A 101 -1.01 -10.37 -18.01
N THR A 102 -2.11 -9.68 -18.31
CA THR A 102 -3.04 -9.17 -17.30
C THR A 102 -4.24 -10.09 -17.14
N GLN A 103 -4.91 -9.97 -16.00
CA GLN A 103 -6.13 -10.70 -15.67
C GLN A 103 -7.24 -10.43 -16.71
N PRO A 104 -8.21 -11.35 -16.89
CA PRO A 104 -9.29 -11.19 -17.86
C PRO A 104 -10.14 -9.93 -17.66
N PHE A 105 -10.28 -9.43 -16.43
CA PHE A 105 -11.03 -8.20 -16.14
C PHE A 105 -10.29 -6.93 -16.60
N ALA A 106 -8.98 -7.01 -16.83
CA ALA A 106 -8.13 -5.90 -17.24
C ALA A 106 -8.25 -5.67 -18.75
N THR A 107 -9.48 -5.43 -19.21
CA THR A 107 -9.85 -5.28 -20.62
C THR A 107 -9.12 -4.11 -21.30
N ALA A 108 -9.22 -4.03 -22.63
CA ALA A 108 -8.67 -2.91 -23.40
C ALA A 108 -9.26 -1.56 -22.96
N GLU A 109 -10.56 -1.51 -22.64
CA GLU A 109 -11.24 -0.32 -22.13
C GLU A 109 -10.68 0.08 -20.75
N HIS A 110 -10.52 -0.88 -19.84
CA HIS A 110 -9.92 -0.64 -18.54
C HIS A 110 -8.48 -0.14 -18.64
N LYS A 111 -7.68 -0.71 -19.55
CA LYS A 111 -6.32 -0.20 -19.84
C LYS A 111 -6.37 1.22 -20.38
N ALA A 112 -7.26 1.51 -21.33
CA ALA A 112 -7.39 2.85 -21.90
C ALA A 112 -7.78 3.90 -20.85
N ASP A 113 -8.72 3.59 -19.95
CA ASP A 113 -9.09 4.46 -18.82
C ASP A 113 -7.90 4.72 -17.89
N PHE A 114 -7.16 3.67 -17.50
CA PHE A 114 -5.95 3.82 -16.69
C PHE A 114 -4.89 4.70 -17.36
N MET A 115 -4.60 4.45 -18.64
CA MET A 115 -3.64 5.24 -19.41
C MET A 115 -4.09 6.70 -19.52
N GLY A 116 -5.39 6.94 -19.74
CA GLY A 116 -5.97 8.28 -19.78
C GLY A 116 -5.78 9.06 -18.47
N ARG A 117 -5.99 8.42 -17.33
CA ARG A 117 -5.88 9.05 -15.99
C ARG A 117 -4.43 9.27 -15.54
N PHE A 118 -3.54 8.34 -15.87
CA PHE A 118 -2.16 8.35 -15.35
C PHE A 118 -1.10 8.82 -16.35
N SER A 119 -1.46 9.09 -17.61
CA SER A 119 -0.50 9.66 -18.57
C SER A 119 -0.23 11.15 -18.30
N LYS A 120 0.97 11.60 -18.68
CA LYS A 120 1.41 13.01 -18.57
C LYS A 120 0.73 13.96 -19.59
N ALA A 121 -0.14 13.46 -20.46
CA ALA A 121 -0.88 14.30 -21.40
C ALA A 121 -2.00 15.13 -20.71
N GLY A 122 -2.23 14.94 -19.41
CA GLY A 122 -3.00 15.82 -18.53
C GLY A 122 -2.28 16.14 -17.21
N ASP A 123 -3.01 16.59 -16.18
CA ASP A 123 -2.50 16.86 -14.80
C ASP A 123 -2.23 15.56 -13.98
N GLY A 124 -2.11 14.41 -14.65
CA GLY A 124 -2.08 13.07 -14.05
C GLY A 124 -0.69 12.55 -13.64
N GLY A 125 -0.61 11.23 -13.44
CA GLY A 125 0.64 10.52 -13.13
C GLY A 125 0.82 10.15 -11.66
N PHE A 126 2.01 9.64 -11.32
CA PHE A 126 2.27 9.01 -10.03
C PHE A 126 2.79 9.95 -8.93
N ALA A 127 2.86 11.26 -9.17
CA ALA A 127 3.35 12.20 -8.15
C ALA A 127 2.48 12.18 -6.89
N ALA A 128 1.16 12.37 -7.04
CA ALA A 128 0.24 12.40 -5.90
C ALA A 128 0.06 11.02 -5.21
N PRO A 129 -0.13 9.89 -5.93
CA PRO A 129 -0.21 8.58 -5.30
C PRO A 129 1.04 8.22 -4.45
N ASN A 130 2.23 8.61 -4.91
CA ASN A 130 3.48 8.31 -4.21
C ASN A 130 3.69 9.14 -2.94
N CYS A 131 2.96 10.23 -2.74
CA CYS A 131 3.10 11.07 -1.54
C CYS A 131 2.89 10.27 -0.25
N SER A 132 2.00 9.27 -0.24
CA SER A 132 1.78 8.43 0.94
C SER A 132 3.03 7.62 1.32
N TYR A 133 3.69 6.99 0.35
CA TYR A 133 4.95 6.27 0.56
C TYR A 133 6.08 7.20 0.99
N LYS A 134 6.18 8.38 0.38
CA LYS A 134 7.18 9.40 0.73
C LYS A 134 6.96 9.94 2.14
N ALA A 135 5.74 10.28 2.52
CA ALA A 135 5.41 10.79 3.85
C ALA A 135 5.74 9.78 4.96
N THR A 136 5.48 8.49 4.72
CA THR A 136 5.82 7.45 5.69
C THR A 136 7.34 7.23 5.75
N ARG A 137 8.03 7.15 4.61
CA ARG A 137 9.50 6.96 4.57
C ARG A 137 10.28 8.12 5.17
N THR A 138 9.81 9.35 4.98
CA THR A 138 10.48 10.57 5.48
C THR A 138 10.11 10.91 6.93
N GLY A 139 9.32 10.08 7.60
CA GLY A 139 8.97 10.25 9.01
C GLY A 139 7.82 11.23 9.28
N VAL A 140 7.29 11.92 8.26
CA VAL A 140 6.14 12.84 8.40
C VAL A 140 4.94 12.12 9.02
N GLN A 141 4.67 10.89 8.60
CA GLN A 141 3.60 10.09 9.18
C GLN A 141 3.89 9.71 10.64
N ALA A 142 5.12 9.30 10.95
CA ALA A 142 5.52 8.94 12.30
C ALA A 142 5.42 10.14 13.28
N GLU A 143 5.75 11.34 12.83
CA GLU A 143 5.56 12.57 13.61
C GLU A 143 4.09 12.89 13.89
N ALA A 144 3.21 12.64 12.91
CA ALA A 144 1.77 12.79 13.09
C ALA A 144 1.25 11.76 14.11
N ASP A 145 1.68 10.50 14.00
CA ASP A 145 1.25 9.40 14.86
C ASP A 145 1.55 9.64 16.35
N ARG A 146 2.65 10.33 16.67
CA ARG A 146 3.00 10.71 18.05
C ARG A 146 1.99 11.67 18.70
N LYS A 147 1.10 12.29 17.92
CA LYS A 147 0.06 13.19 18.41
C LYS A 147 -1.26 12.47 18.70
N ILE A 148 -1.33 11.16 18.44
CA ILE A 148 -2.51 10.34 18.70
C ILE A 148 -2.43 9.82 20.14
N ASP A 149 -3.47 10.07 20.92
CA ASP A 149 -3.60 9.54 22.27
C ASP A 149 -3.58 8.00 22.26
N GLU A 150 -2.90 7.38 23.22
CA GLU A 150 -2.81 5.91 23.31
C GLU A 150 -4.20 5.25 23.33
N GLU A 151 -5.16 5.83 24.06
CA GLU A 151 -6.53 5.33 24.10
C GLU A 151 -7.26 5.41 22.75
N ALA A 152 -6.85 6.31 21.87
CA ALA A 152 -7.43 6.48 20.55
C ALA A 152 -6.88 5.48 19.52
N LYS A 153 -5.83 4.72 19.87
CA LYS A 153 -5.31 3.62 19.05
C LYS A 153 -6.19 2.37 19.08
N THR A 154 -7.06 2.22 20.08
CA THR A 154 -8.07 1.15 20.10
C THR A 154 -9.31 1.59 19.33
N VAL A 155 -9.71 0.84 18.31
CA VAL A 155 -10.89 1.12 17.50
C VAL A 155 -12.13 0.61 18.23
N ARG A 156 -12.92 1.54 18.80
CA ARG A 156 -14.12 1.21 19.60
C ARG A 156 -15.44 1.19 18.81
N VAL A 157 -15.37 1.37 17.50
CA VAL A 157 -16.52 1.37 16.60
C VAL A 157 -16.57 0.05 15.81
N PRO A 158 -17.73 -0.35 15.25
CA PRO A 158 -17.79 -1.51 14.37
C PRO A 158 -16.77 -1.44 13.23
N VAL A 159 -16.06 -2.55 13.01
CA VAL A 159 -15.03 -2.66 11.97
C VAL A 159 -15.43 -3.73 10.96
N LEU A 160 -15.32 -3.40 9.68
CA LEU A 160 -15.39 -4.37 8.57
C LEU A 160 -14.04 -4.40 7.87
N TYR A 161 -13.47 -5.59 7.72
CA TYR A 161 -12.28 -5.82 6.91
C TYR A 161 -12.63 -6.65 5.67
N CYS A 162 -12.20 -6.20 4.50
CA CYS A 162 -12.31 -6.94 3.26
C CYS A 162 -10.91 -7.14 2.66
N GLY A 163 -10.37 -8.35 2.82
CA GLY A 163 -9.06 -8.76 2.32
C GLY A 163 -9.14 -9.75 1.17
N GLY A 164 -8.13 -9.75 0.30
CA GLY A 164 -7.99 -10.73 -0.77
C GLY A 164 -7.16 -11.93 -0.32
N THR A 165 -7.68 -13.15 -0.47
CA THR A 165 -6.95 -14.39 -0.11
C THR A 165 -5.72 -14.65 -0.97
N ARG A 166 -5.63 -14.01 -2.14
CA ARG A 166 -4.46 -14.03 -3.03
C ARG A 166 -3.62 -12.74 -2.95
N ASP A 167 -3.81 -11.88 -1.96
CA ASP A 167 -2.97 -10.70 -1.80
C ASP A 167 -1.64 -11.07 -1.14
N PHE A 168 -0.54 -10.95 -1.90
CA PHE A 168 0.81 -11.28 -1.44
C PHE A 168 1.49 -10.15 -0.65
N VAL A 169 0.94 -8.93 -0.66
CA VAL A 169 1.46 -7.73 0.00
C VAL A 169 0.77 -7.54 1.36
N CYS A 170 -0.57 -7.50 1.35
CA CYS A 170 -1.44 -7.25 2.50
C CYS A 170 -2.25 -8.49 2.86
N ARG A 171 -1.53 -9.56 3.20
CA ARG A 171 -2.13 -10.86 3.52
C ARG A 171 -3.22 -10.76 4.62
N PRO A 172 -4.42 -11.35 4.43
CA PRO A 172 -5.52 -11.26 5.39
C PRO A 172 -5.18 -11.68 6.81
N GLU A 173 -4.26 -12.64 6.98
CA GLU A 173 -3.78 -13.09 8.29
C GLU A 173 -3.20 -11.95 9.16
N LEU A 174 -2.76 -10.84 8.55
CA LEU A 174 -2.28 -9.67 9.26
C LEU A 174 -3.33 -9.01 10.16
N LEU A 175 -4.62 -9.19 9.86
CA LEU A 175 -5.71 -8.68 10.70
C LEU A 175 -5.62 -9.25 12.12
N GLN A 176 -5.22 -10.51 12.27
CA GLN A 176 -5.22 -11.21 13.55
C GLN A 176 -4.35 -10.49 14.60
N SER A 177 -3.23 -9.90 14.18
CA SER A 177 -2.35 -9.15 15.07
C SER A 177 -3.05 -7.99 15.79
N GLY A 178 -3.98 -7.30 15.11
CA GLY A 178 -4.76 -6.21 15.72
C GLY A 178 -5.82 -6.71 16.69
N ILE A 179 -6.39 -7.89 16.42
CA ILE A 179 -7.37 -8.54 17.31
C ILE A 179 -6.67 -9.03 18.58
N ASP A 180 -5.55 -9.76 18.43
CA ASP A 180 -4.77 -10.31 19.55
C ASP A 180 -4.23 -9.21 20.47
N ALA A 181 -3.89 -8.05 19.90
CA ALA A 181 -3.45 -6.86 20.64
C ALA A 181 -4.61 -6.09 21.32
N GLY A 182 -5.87 -6.52 21.17
CA GLY A 182 -7.04 -5.84 21.72
C GLY A 182 -7.32 -4.46 21.08
N LEU A 183 -6.75 -4.20 19.90
CA LEU A 183 -6.94 -2.95 19.17
C LEU A 183 -8.21 -2.95 18.33
N LEU A 184 -8.68 -4.14 18.00
CA LEU A 184 -9.93 -4.41 17.30
C LEU A 184 -10.80 -5.32 18.18
N SER A 185 -12.09 -5.01 18.25
CA SER A 185 -13.07 -5.92 18.83
C SER A 185 -13.20 -7.15 17.92
N ALA A 186 -13.10 -8.35 18.51
CA ALA A 186 -13.41 -9.61 17.84
C ALA A 186 -14.93 -9.81 17.67
#